data_AF-A0A9R0DP22-F1
#
_entry.id   AF-A0A9R0DP22-F1
#
_cell.length_a   1.000
_cell.length_b   1.000
_cell.length_c   1.000
_cell.angle_alpha   90.00
_cell.angle_beta   90.00
_cell.angle_gamma   90.00
#
_symmetry.space_group_name_H-M   'P 1'
#
loop_
_entity.id
_entity.type
_entity.pdbx_description
1 polymer ?
#
loop_
_entity_poly.entity_id
_entity_poly.type
_entity_poly.pdbx_seq_one_letter_code
_entity_poly.pdbx_strand_id
1 'polypeptide(L)'
;MAEAAESEPMPSSSEGEVETDVKDSDEPLTKKRKLTDKEGSDKLEHRLGGILCCAVCLDLPQAAVYQCSNGHLMCAPCFTHLLADARLRDEAATCPNCRVEISKTTASRNLAVEKTVSELPSECKFCTRVFPRHSLQHHEENTCEERKFKFSQIVVDSSTNRRYLDSLVRIVSSIYVPLAAALGRSIAAAGAGDTCAARPPLKRRRYGRLTGCRYACIGCPWLGPAHEGGAHEAACAHPGKSAADVVATLAERDRVVNEANAVYNQVLDLLSYEKIAFNDLQLKPYRTEEFMHKLYYETSRFSAFGHQWVVKAFVNKNQRDPTQSSQREITYQLILKSKAPVGLGVQWVVLRGPWGEARLGAAVRAHCFHEDAPDAAPAPLPLADRDDTNRLLSNKAIHFRLMMFLSTK
;
A
#
# COMPACT_ATOMS: atom_id res chain seq x y z
N MET A 1 58.86 0.75 -7.24
CA MET A 1 59.78 -0.16 -7.95
C MET A 1 59.53 -1.54 -7.41
N ALA A 2 59.18 -2.58 -8.15
CA ALA A 2 58.83 -2.80 -9.56
C ALA A 2 58.04 -4.14 -9.55
N GLU A 3 56.90 -4.23 -10.25
CA GLU A 3 56.65 -5.12 -11.42
C GLU A 3 56.51 -6.63 -11.07
N ALA A 4 55.34 -7.28 -11.22
CA ALA A 4 54.66 -7.72 -12.47
C ALA A 4 55.38 -8.93 -13.11
N ALA A 5 54.79 -9.98 -13.70
CA ALA A 5 53.42 -10.39 -14.04
C ALA A 5 53.40 -11.87 -14.49
N GLU A 6 52.19 -12.35 -14.86
CA GLU A 6 51.88 -13.37 -15.91
C GLU A 6 52.10 -14.87 -15.58
N SER A 7 51.30 -15.83 -16.05
CA SER A 7 50.04 -15.90 -16.85
C SER A 7 49.55 -17.36 -16.83
N GLU A 8 48.26 -17.59 -17.15
CA GLU A 8 47.59 -18.92 -17.24
C GLU A 8 48.13 -19.82 -18.38
N PRO A 9 47.69 -21.10 -18.51
CA PRO A 9 46.44 -21.36 -19.25
C PRO A 9 45.59 -22.58 -18.78
N MET A 10 44.26 -22.47 -18.99
CA MET A 10 43.32 -23.60 -19.16
C MET A 10 43.47 -24.25 -20.56
N PRO A 11 43.16 -25.55 -20.73
CA PRO A 11 41.89 -25.99 -21.39
C PRO A 11 41.42 -27.37 -20.83
N SER A 12 40.33 -28.07 -21.18
CA SER A 12 39.10 -27.93 -21.97
C SER A 12 38.27 -29.22 -21.70
N SER A 13 36.95 -29.08 -21.64
CA SER A 13 35.85 -29.98 -22.06
C SER A 13 35.94 -31.52 -21.95
N SER A 14 34.91 -32.15 -21.37
CA SER A 14 34.18 -33.25 -22.04
C SER A 14 32.79 -33.48 -21.43
N GLU A 15 31.82 -33.62 -22.33
CA GLU A 15 30.40 -33.88 -22.10
C GLU A 15 30.15 -35.38 -21.86
N GLY A 16 29.05 -35.69 -21.18
CA GLY A 16 28.53 -37.05 -21.01
C GLY A 16 27.07 -37.01 -20.58
N GLU A 17 26.18 -37.21 -21.53
CA GLU A 17 24.72 -37.35 -21.39
C GLU A 17 24.35 -38.64 -20.65
N VAL A 18 23.36 -38.58 -19.75
CA VAL A 18 22.52 -39.74 -19.38
C VAL A 18 21.09 -39.26 -19.11
N GLU A 19 20.20 -39.50 -20.07
CA GLU A 19 18.76 -39.61 -19.83
C GLU A 19 18.45 -41.03 -19.35
N THR A 20 17.59 -41.20 -18.34
CA THR A 20 16.62 -42.30 -18.29
C THR A 20 15.48 -42.01 -17.31
N ASP A 21 14.29 -41.97 -17.91
CA ASP A 21 13.06 -42.69 -17.54
C ASP A 21 12.06 -42.07 -16.56
N VAL A 22 10.85 -41.94 -17.10
CA VAL A 22 9.63 -41.40 -16.54
C VAL A 22 8.82 -42.57 -15.98
N LYS A 23 8.40 -42.50 -14.71
CA LYS A 23 7.36 -43.38 -14.19
C LYS A 23 6.26 -42.56 -13.52
N ASP A 24 5.10 -42.63 -14.18
CA ASP A 24 3.80 -42.10 -13.81
C ASP A 24 3.19 -42.92 -12.66
N SER A 25 2.67 -42.24 -11.64
CA SER A 25 1.72 -42.79 -10.67
C SER A 25 1.01 -41.66 -9.92
N ASP A 26 -0.33 -41.71 -9.99
CA ASP A 26 -1.34 -40.75 -9.57
C ASP A 26 -1.27 -40.19 -8.12
N GLU A 27 -1.56 -38.88 -8.06
CA GLU A 27 -2.00 -37.92 -7.02
C GLU A 27 -2.53 -38.35 -5.61
N PRO A 28 -2.71 -37.41 -4.63
CA PRO A 28 -2.67 -35.93 -4.75
C PRO A 28 -1.88 -35.17 -3.66
N LEU A 29 -1.12 -34.15 -4.08
CA LEU A 29 -0.64 -33.07 -3.21
C LEU A 29 -1.46 -31.79 -3.43
N THR A 30 -2.26 -31.48 -2.40
CA THR A 30 -2.59 -30.14 -1.88
C THR A 30 -2.78 -29.01 -2.91
N LYS A 31 -4.05 -28.66 -3.17
CA LYS A 31 -4.52 -27.40 -3.79
C LYS A 31 -3.76 -26.17 -3.27
N LYS A 32 -2.86 -25.58 -4.08
CA LYS A 32 -2.42 -24.19 -3.90
C LYS A 32 -3.38 -23.25 -4.65
N ARG A 33 -4.10 -22.44 -3.89
CA ARG A 33 -5.10 -21.47 -4.36
C ARG A 33 -4.41 -20.16 -4.76
N LYS A 34 -4.59 -19.80 -6.03
CA LYS A 34 -4.86 -18.46 -6.60
C LYS A 34 -4.44 -17.26 -5.74
N LEU A 35 -3.33 -16.62 -6.11
CA LEU A 35 -2.84 -15.41 -5.47
C LEU A 35 -2.67 -14.25 -6.47
N THR A 36 -3.67 -13.35 -6.58
CA THR A 36 -3.57 -12.12 -7.40
C THR A 36 -4.40 -10.98 -6.79
N ASP A 37 -3.73 -9.93 -6.34
CA ASP A 37 -4.21 -8.57 -5.94
C ASP A 37 -5.16 -8.45 -4.74
N LYS A 38 -6.15 -9.34 -4.62
CA LYS A 38 -6.99 -9.44 -3.41
C LYS A 38 -6.12 -9.67 -2.17
N GLU A 39 -5.09 -10.47 -2.36
CA GLU A 39 -4.09 -10.80 -1.37
C GLU A 39 -3.25 -9.64 -0.84
N GLY A 40 -3.01 -8.61 -1.65
CA GLY A 40 -2.27 -7.44 -1.20
C GLY A 40 -3.09 -6.63 -0.19
N SER A 41 -4.39 -6.47 -0.49
CA SER A 41 -5.38 -5.87 0.41
C SER A 41 -5.61 -6.75 1.64
N ASP A 42 -5.84 -8.04 1.44
CA ASP A 42 -6.05 -9.02 2.52
C ASP A 42 -4.82 -9.08 3.45
N LYS A 43 -3.59 -9.00 2.89
CA LYS A 43 -2.33 -8.92 3.68
C LYS A 43 -2.24 -7.61 4.46
N LEU A 44 -2.63 -6.47 3.90
CA LEU A 44 -2.62 -5.18 4.60
C LEU A 44 -3.67 -5.16 5.72
N GLU A 45 -4.88 -5.63 5.45
CA GLU A 45 -5.98 -5.73 6.41
C GLU A 45 -5.62 -6.66 7.58
N HIS A 46 -5.00 -7.80 7.30
CA HIS A 46 -4.55 -8.73 8.34
C HIS A 46 -3.38 -8.15 9.16
N ARG A 47 -2.49 -7.38 8.54
CA ARG A 47 -1.40 -6.67 9.25
C ARG A 47 -1.91 -5.52 10.11
N LEU A 48 -2.88 -4.74 9.61
CA LEU A 48 -3.55 -3.69 10.36
C LEU A 48 -4.34 -4.27 11.53
N GLY A 49 -4.98 -5.42 11.35
CA GLY A 49 -5.62 -6.17 12.43
C GLY A 49 -4.66 -6.41 13.59
N GLY A 50 -3.48 -6.96 13.32
CA GLY A 50 -2.47 -7.23 14.35
C GLY A 50 -1.91 -5.98 15.06
N ILE A 51 -1.75 -4.85 14.35
CA ILE A 51 -1.23 -3.60 14.91
C ILE A 51 -2.28 -2.90 15.80
N LEU A 52 -3.57 -3.04 15.47
CA LEU A 52 -4.67 -2.36 16.14
C LEU A 52 -5.29 -3.18 17.29
N CYS A 53 -4.77 -4.39 17.56
CA CYS A 53 -5.20 -5.23 18.66
C CYS A 53 -4.92 -4.59 20.03
N CYS A 54 -5.76 -4.92 21.00
CA CYS A 54 -5.53 -4.56 22.39
C CYS A 54 -4.28 -5.30 22.93
N ALA A 55 -3.39 -4.57 23.61
CA ALA A 55 -2.19 -5.13 24.23
C ALA A 55 -2.46 -6.11 25.40
N VAL A 56 -3.72 -6.27 25.82
CA VAL A 56 -4.13 -7.15 26.93
C VAL A 56 -4.81 -8.41 26.40
N CYS A 57 -5.94 -8.26 25.71
CA CYS A 57 -6.72 -9.40 25.20
C CYS A 57 -6.27 -9.87 23.82
N LEU A 58 -5.38 -9.14 23.14
CA LEU A 58 -4.90 -9.43 21.78
C LEU A 58 -5.99 -9.44 20.70
N ASP A 59 -7.20 -9.02 21.06
CA ASP A 59 -8.33 -8.90 20.15
C ASP A 59 -8.46 -7.48 19.60
N LEU A 60 -9.09 -7.40 18.43
CA LEU A 60 -9.48 -6.15 17.83
C LEU A 60 -10.62 -5.51 18.64
N PRO A 61 -10.49 -4.26 19.09
CA PRO A 61 -11.47 -3.65 19.99
C PRO A 61 -12.81 -3.40 19.30
N GLN A 62 -13.91 -3.75 19.96
CA GLN A 62 -15.28 -3.54 19.44
C GLN A 62 -15.88 -2.16 19.81
N ALA A 63 -15.20 -1.43 20.70
CA ALA A 63 -15.70 -0.20 21.29
C ALA A 63 -14.54 0.79 21.53
N ALA A 64 -14.65 1.64 22.56
CA ALA A 64 -13.66 2.65 22.86
C ALA A 64 -12.24 2.07 23.07
N VAL A 65 -11.24 2.79 22.54
CA VAL A 65 -9.83 2.40 22.63
C VAL A 65 -9.05 3.47 23.38
N TYR A 66 -8.29 3.05 24.37
CA TYR A 66 -7.42 3.90 25.18
C TYR A 66 -5.97 3.68 24.81
N GLN A 67 -5.20 4.76 24.81
CA GLN A 67 -3.79 4.78 24.44
C GLN A 67 -2.96 5.32 25.62
N CYS A 68 -1.92 4.60 26.02
CA CYS A 68 -0.95 5.15 26.99
C CYS A 68 -0.12 6.26 26.35
N SER A 69 0.59 7.08 27.15
CA SER A 69 1.46 8.15 26.64
C SER A 69 2.53 7.68 25.64
N ASN A 70 3.00 6.43 25.78
CA ASN A 70 3.96 5.80 24.86
C ASN A 70 3.32 5.10 23.65
N GLY A 71 1.99 5.14 23.51
CA GLY A 71 1.31 4.72 22.29
C GLY A 71 0.63 3.34 22.27
N HIS A 72 0.73 2.51 23.32
CA HIS A 72 0.09 1.19 23.38
C HIS A 72 -1.42 1.27 23.55
N LEU A 73 -2.15 0.40 22.85
CA LEU A 73 -3.61 0.39 22.76
C LEU A 73 -4.24 -0.61 23.73
N MET A 74 -5.31 -0.20 24.41
CA MET A 74 -6.10 -1.02 25.32
C MET A 74 -7.57 -0.83 25.00
N CYS A 75 -8.34 -1.92 24.86
CA CYS A 75 -9.79 -1.80 24.74
C CYS A 75 -10.39 -1.31 26.08
N ALA A 76 -11.52 -0.63 26.04
CA ALA A 76 -12.17 -0.10 27.23
C ALA A 76 -12.39 -1.13 28.37
N PRO A 77 -12.79 -2.39 28.09
CA PRO A 77 -12.88 -3.42 29.12
C PRO A 77 -11.53 -3.69 29.81
N CYS A 78 -10.47 -3.93 29.02
CA CYS A 78 -9.14 -4.24 29.54
C CYS A 78 -8.52 -3.05 30.28
N PHE A 79 -8.70 -1.84 29.76
CA PHE A 79 -8.25 -0.61 30.44
C PHE A 79 -8.93 -0.46 31.80
N THR A 80 -10.24 -0.68 31.88
CA THR A 80 -10.97 -0.62 33.15
C THR A 80 -10.52 -1.71 34.13
N HIS A 81 -10.25 -2.92 33.64
CA HIS A 81 -9.71 -4.01 34.46
C HIS A 81 -8.34 -3.68 35.05
N LEU A 82 -7.42 -3.11 34.26
CA LEU A 82 -6.10 -2.70 34.74
C LEU A 82 -6.21 -1.62 35.84
N LEU A 83 -7.10 -0.64 35.68
CA LEU A 83 -7.34 0.38 36.71
C LEU A 83 -7.95 -0.24 37.99
N ALA A 84 -8.84 -1.22 37.83
CA ALA A 84 -9.48 -1.89 38.96
C ALA A 84 -8.51 -2.79 39.73
N ASP A 85 -7.67 -3.57 39.05
CA ASP A 85 -6.69 -4.46 39.69
C ASP A 85 -5.64 -3.65 40.48
N ALA A 86 -5.14 -2.55 39.91
CA ALA A 86 -4.23 -1.66 40.61
C ALA A 86 -4.86 -1.04 41.87
N ARG A 87 -6.13 -0.64 41.79
CA ARG A 87 -6.89 -0.13 42.95
C ARG A 87 -7.09 -1.19 44.04
N LEU A 88 -7.26 -2.48 43.68
CA LEU A 88 -7.38 -3.57 44.64
C LEU A 88 -6.05 -3.89 45.34
N ARG A 89 -4.92 -3.59 44.69
CA ARG A 89 -3.57 -3.79 45.22
C ARG A 89 -2.97 -2.56 45.91
N ASP A 90 -3.70 -1.44 45.90
CA ASP A 90 -3.23 -0.13 46.37
C ASP A 90 -1.96 0.36 45.64
N GLU A 91 -1.89 0.06 44.33
CA GLU A 91 -0.78 0.41 43.45
C GLU A 91 -1.24 1.34 42.32
N ALA A 92 -0.29 2.02 41.68
CA ALA A 92 -0.55 2.77 40.46
C ALA A 92 -0.75 1.81 39.27
N ALA A 93 -1.81 2.02 38.49
CA ALA A 93 -2.03 1.21 37.28
C ALA A 93 -0.95 1.52 36.25
N THR A 94 -0.40 0.48 35.62
CA THR A 94 0.66 0.63 34.62
C THR A 94 0.30 -0.05 33.32
N CYS A 95 0.85 0.46 32.21
CA CYS A 95 0.73 -0.18 30.91
C CYS A 95 1.42 -1.55 30.95
N PRO A 96 0.75 -2.64 30.53
CA PRO A 96 1.36 -3.97 30.56
C PRO A 96 2.58 -4.11 29.64
N ASN A 97 2.68 -3.27 28.60
CA ASN A 97 3.75 -3.37 27.61
C ASN A 97 4.99 -2.54 27.96
N CYS A 98 4.82 -1.29 28.41
CA CYS A 98 5.94 -0.39 28.70
C CYS A 98 5.99 0.13 30.13
N ARG A 99 5.10 -0.33 31.01
CA ARG A 99 5.04 -0.01 32.45
C ARG A 99 4.88 1.47 32.81
N VAL A 100 4.63 2.34 31.84
CA VAL A 100 4.27 3.73 32.11
C VAL A 100 2.95 3.78 32.89
N GLU A 101 2.84 4.71 33.83
CA GLU A 101 1.63 4.90 34.62
C GLU A 101 0.44 5.28 33.73
N ILE A 102 -0.69 4.60 33.94
CA ILE A 102 -1.94 4.81 33.22
C ILE A 102 -3.06 5.18 34.18
N SER A 103 -3.86 6.16 33.79
CA SER A 103 -5.01 6.64 34.55
C SER A 103 -6.06 7.20 33.59
N LYS A 104 -7.24 7.54 34.11
CA LYS A 104 -8.31 8.17 33.29
C LYS A 104 -7.89 9.53 32.70
N THR A 105 -6.88 10.18 33.26
CA THR A 105 -6.38 11.49 32.80
C THR A 105 -5.11 11.39 31.96
N THR A 106 -4.25 10.39 32.23
CA THR A 106 -2.98 10.21 31.50
C THR A 106 -3.13 9.35 30.24
N ALA A 107 -4.11 8.44 30.18
CA ALA A 107 -4.43 7.69 28.98
C ALA A 107 -5.44 8.45 28.11
N SER A 108 -5.18 8.56 26.81
CA SER A 108 -6.04 9.27 25.86
C SER A 108 -6.95 8.30 25.13
N ARG A 109 -8.20 8.69 24.86
CA ARG A 109 -9.11 7.91 24.01
C ARG A 109 -8.77 8.15 22.54
N ASN A 110 -8.48 7.09 21.80
CA ASN A 110 -8.02 7.17 20.42
C ASN A 110 -9.17 6.94 19.41
N LEU A 111 -9.85 8.03 19.06
CA LEU A 111 -10.95 8.02 18.10
C LEU A 111 -10.53 7.64 16.67
N ALA A 112 -9.26 7.84 16.31
CA ALA A 112 -8.77 7.47 14.99
C ALA A 112 -8.72 5.94 14.87
N VAL A 113 -8.17 5.26 15.87
CA VAL A 113 -8.16 3.79 15.95
C VAL A 113 -9.59 3.24 15.96
N GLU A 114 -10.51 3.85 16.73
CA GLU A 114 -11.93 3.45 16.75
C GLU A 114 -12.55 3.49 15.34
N LYS A 115 -12.37 4.60 14.62
CA LYS A 115 -12.88 4.75 13.25
C LYS A 115 -12.23 3.75 12.30
N THR A 116 -10.92 3.58 12.36
CA THR A 116 -10.21 2.62 11.50
C THR A 116 -10.67 1.18 11.74
N VAL A 117 -10.80 0.76 13.00
CA VAL A 117 -11.28 -0.58 13.34
C VAL A 117 -12.72 -0.79 12.88
N SER A 118 -13.57 0.25 12.92
CA SER A 118 -14.96 0.18 12.49
C SER A 118 -15.16 -0.03 10.98
N GLU A 119 -14.16 0.33 10.17
CA GLU A 119 -14.15 0.15 8.71
C GLU A 119 -13.54 -1.20 8.29
N LEU A 120 -12.85 -1.91 9.19
CA LEU A 120 -12.23 -3.18 8.86
C LEU A 120 -13.29 -4.23 8.50
N PRO A 121 -13.02 -5.07 7.47
CA PRO A 121 -13.95 -6.11 7.05
C PRO A 121 -14.10 -7.19 8.13
N SER A 122 -15.32 -7.72 8.24
CA SER A 122 -15.67 -8.83 9.12
C SER A 122 -16.80 -9.64 8.50
N GLU A 123 -16.78 -10.96 8.72
CA GLU A 123 -17.78 -11.88 8.18
C GLU A 123 -19.03 -11.93 9.06
N CYS A 124 -20.19 -12.02 8.41
CA CYS A 124 -21.47 -12.28 9.07
C CYS A 124 -21.57 -13.73 9.52
N LYS A 125 -21.94 -13.95 10.78
CA LYS A 125 -22.07 -15.29 11.37
C LYS A 125 -23.18 -16.16 10.77
N PHE A 126 -24.08 -15.59 9.97
CA PHE A 126 -25.21 -16.30 9.36
C PHE A 126 -25.00 -16.56 7.86
N CYS A 127 -24.66 -15.52 7.09
CA CYS A 127 -24.57 -15.62 5.63
C CYS A 127 -23.13 -15.68 5.10
N THR A 128 -22.12 -15.59 5.97
CA THR A 128 -20.68 -15.60 5.65
C THR A 128 -20.22 -14.53 4.65
N ARG A 129 -21.05 -13.52 4.37
CA ARG A 129 -20.66 -12.36 3.55
C ARG A 129 -19.86 -11.38 4.41
N VAL A 130 -18.93 -10.69 3.78
CA VAL A 130 -18.04 -9.71 4.42
C VAL A 130 -18.71 -8.33 4.42
N PHE A 131 -18.68 -7.66 5.58
CA PHE A 131 -19.18 -6.30 5.78
C PHE A 131 -18.21 -5.48 6.64
N PRO A 132 -18.19 -4.15 6.53
CA PRO A 132 -17.55 -3.30 7.53
C PRO A 132 -18.13 -3.54 8.92
N ARG A 133 -17.28 -3.60 9.96
CA ARG A 133 -17.72 -3.89 11.35
C ARG A 133 -18.86 -2.99 11.84
N HIS A 134 -18.83 -1.70 11.53
CA HIS A 134 -19.90 -0.78 11.94
C HIS A 134 -21.27 -1.14 11.36
N SER A 135 -21.30 -1.73 10.17
CA SER A 135 -22.53 -2.12 9.46
C SER A 135 -22.96 -3.56 9.76
N LEU A 136 -22.03 -4.38 10.27
CA LEU A 136 -22.22 -5.81 10.47
C LEU A 136 -23.32 -6.12 11.48
N GLN A 137 -23.35 -5.40 12.61
CA GLN A 137 -24.37 -5.59 13.63
C GLN A 137 -25.78 -5.32 13.07
N HIS A 138 -25.95 -4.21 12.36
CA HIS A 138 -27.22 -3.87 11.72
C HIS A 138 -27.62 -4.93 10.67
N HIS A 139 -26.65 -5.46 9.93
CA HIS A 139 -26.90 -6.55 9.00
C HIS A 139 -27.40 -7.81 9.72
N GLU A 140 -26.64 -8.29 10.70
CA GLU A 140 -26.96 -9.50 11.47
C GLU A 140 -28.31 -9.41 12.19
N GLU A 141 -28.72 -8.22 12.60
CA GLU A 141 -29.98 -8.00 13.30
C GLU A 141 -31.16 -7.74 12.35
N ASN A 142 -30.99 -6.94 11.30
CA ASN A 142 -32.15 -6.36 10.59
C ASN A 142 -32.25 -6.73 9.11
N THR A 143 -31.14 -7.07 8.44
CA THR A 143 -31.14 -7.27 6.98
C THR A 143 -30.60 -8.62 6.53
N CYS A 144 -30.14 -9.46 7.45
CA CYS A 144 -29.65 -10.79 7.13
C CYS A 144 -30.82 -11.78 6.91
N GLU A 145 -31.07 -12.12 5.65
CA GLU A 145 -32.10 -13.07 5.24
C GLU A 145 -31.84 -14.49 5.79
N GLU A 146 -30.55 -14.87 5.90
CA GLU A 146 -30.11 -16.17 6.41
C GLU A 146 -30.22 -16.28 7.95
N ARG A 147 -30.50 -15.17 8.67
CA ARG A 147 -30.69 -15.18 10.14
C ARG A 147 -31.80 -16.14 10.59
N LYS A 148 -32.83 -16.32 9.75
CA LYS A 148 -33.98 -17.18 10.03
C LYS A 148 -33.65 -18.67 9.93
N PHE A 149 -32.56 -19.03 9.24
CA PHE A 149 -32.10 -20.40 9.14
C PHE A 149 -31.00 -20.62 10.18
N LYS A 150 -31.36 -21.17 11.35
CA LYS A 150 -30.36 -21.71 12.29
C LYS A 150 -29.70 -22.92 11.64
N PHE A 151 -28.66 -22.70 10.86
CA PHE A 151 -27.85 -23.80 10.35
C PHE A 151 -26.95 -24.27 11.49
N SER A 152 -27.39 -25.31 12.22
CA SER A 152 -26.49 -26.13 13.01
C SER A 152 -25.44 -26.69 12.06
N GLN A 153 -24.19 -26.36 12.32
CA GLN A 153 -23.03 -26.66 11.48
C GLN A 153 -22.94 -28.18 11.21
N ILE A 154 -23.45 -28.63 10.07
CA ILE A 154 -23.19 -29.97 9.54
C ILE A 154 -22.02 -29.83 8.59
N VAL A 155 -20.86 -30.29 9.06
CA VAL A 155 -19.68 -30.52 8.22
C VAL A 155 -19.96 -31.78 7.40
N VAL A 156 -20.29 -31.65 6.12
CA VAL A 156 -20.20 -32.78 5.18
C VAL A 156 -19.64 -32.31 3.84
N ASP A 157 -18.74 -33.17 3.37
CA ASP A 157 -17.84 -33.10 2.24
C ASP A 157 -18.52 -33.05 0.86
N SER A 158 -17.67 -32.79 -0.13
CA SER A 158 -17.87 -32.59 -1.57
C SER A 158 -18.91 -33.46 -2.30
N SER A 159 -19.55 -32.80 -3.28
CA SER A 159 -20.08 -33.30 -4.56
C SER A 159 -21.56 -33.70 -4.69
N THR A 160 -22.11 -33.36 -5.87
CA THR A 160 -23.44 -33.73 -6.45
C THR A 160 -24.69 -32.97 -6.01
N ASN A 161 -24.92 -31.75 -6.54
CA ASN A 161 -26.31 -31.30 -6.80
C ASN A 161 -26.48 -30.16 -7.83
N ARG A 162 -25.62 -30.08 -8.86
CA ARG A 162 -25.67 -29.01 -9.86
C ARG A 162 -26.74 -29.22 -10.96
N ARG A 163 -27.45 -30.35 -10.98
CA ARG A 163 -28.40 -30.68 -12.06
C ARG A 163 -29.87 -30.32 -11.77
N TYR A 164 -30.24 -30.09 -10.50
CA TYR A 164 -31.64 -29.82 -10.13
C TYR A 164 -32.05 -28.34 -10.32
N LEU A 165 -31.11 -27.41 -10.04
CA LEU A 165 -31.38 -25.96 -10.12
C LEU A 165 -31.53 -25.42 -11.55
N ASP A 166 -30.83 -26.01 -12.52
CA ASP A 166 -30.90 -25.58 -13.93
C ASP A 166 -32.27 -25.85 -14.56
N SER A 167 -32.98 -26.89 -14.09
CA SER A 167 -34.31 -27.24 -14.58
C SER A 167 -35.41 -26.35 -13.99
N LEU A 168 -35.26 -25.93 -12.72
CA LEU A 168 -36.20 -25.03 -12.03
C LEU A 168 -36.12 -23.58 -12.57
N VAL A 169 -34.91 -23.08 -12.85
CA VAL A 169 -34.72 -21.72 -13.39
C VAL A 169 -35.35 -21.57 -14.78
N ARG A 170 -35.32 -22.62 -15.60
CA ARG A 170 -35.98 -22.64 -16.91
C ARG A 170 -37.51 -22.57 -16.81
N ILE A 171 -38.10 -23.34 -15.88
CA ILE A 171 -39.56 -23.37 -15.67
C ILE A 171 -40.08 -22.02 -15.15
N VAL A 172 -39.38 -21.41 -14.20
CA VAL A 172 -39.80 -20.11 -13.62
C VAL A 172 -39.68 -18.98 -14.65
N SER A 173 -38.65 -19.02 -15.52
CA SER A 173 -38.44 -18.00 -16.56
C SER A 173 -39.49 -18.04 -17.67
N SER A 174 -39.99 -19.22 -18.04
CA SER A 174 -41.02 -19.37 -19.08
C SER A 174 -42.42 -18.88 -18.64
N ILE A 175 -42.68 -18.80 -17.33
CA ILE A 175 -43.98 -18.38 -16.78
C ILE A 175 -44.01 -16.86 -16.51
N TYR A 176 -42.88 -16.26 -16.11
CA TYR A 176 -42.83 -14.85 -15.68
C TYR A 176 -42.91 -13.84 -16.84
N VAL A 177 -42.35 -14.18 -18.00
CA VAL A 177 -42.27 -13.28 -19.17
C VAL A 177 -43.65 -12.94 -19.77
N PRO A 178 -44.59 -13.88 -19.98
CA PRO A 178 -45.92 -13.54 -20.47
C PRO A 178 -46.79 -12.82 -19.42
N LEU A 179 -46.60 -13.09 -18.12
CA LEU A 179 -47.32 -12.42 -17.03
C LEU A 179 -46.94 -10.94 -16.89
N ALA A 180 -45.67 -10.60 -17.06
CA ALA A 180 -45.20 -9.21 -17.04
C ALA A 180 -45.70 -8.39 -18.26
N ALA A 181 -45.83 -9.02 -19.43
CA ALA A 181 -46.32 -8.36 -20.65
C ALA A 181 -47.85 -8.12 -20.67
N ALA A 182 -48.60 -8.81 -19.81
CA ALA A 182 -50.05 -8.62 -19.65
C ALA A 182 -50.40 -7.47 -18.68
N LEU A 183 -49.53 -7.18 -17.70
CA LEU A 183 -49.78 -6.18 -16.66
C LEU A 183 -49.25 -4.76 -16.99
N GLY A 184 -48.47 -4.59 -18.06
CA GLY A 184 -47.87 -3.31 -18.45
C GLY A 184 -48.72 -2.41 -19.37
N ARG A 185 -49.94 -2.81 -19.75
CA ARG A 185 -50.75 -2.09 -20.75
C ARG A 185 -51.87 -1.19 -20.18
N SER A 186 -51.99 -1.05 -18.87
CA SER A 186 -53.16 -0.38 -18.26
C SER A 186 -52.88 0.95 -17.55
N ILE A 187 -51.71 1.56 -17.70
CA ILE A 187 -51.43 2.89 -17.12
C ILE A 187 -50.91 3.84 -18.22
N ALA A 188 -51.78 4.16 -19.17
CA ALA A 188 -51.55 5.22 -20.15
C ALA A 188 -52.88 5.90 -20.48
N ALA A 189 -53.46 6.63 -19.53
CA ALA A 189 -54.49 7.64 -19.78
C ALA A 189 -54.74 8.46 -18.50
N ALA A 190 -54.22 9.70 -18.45
CA ALA A 190 -54.90 10.90 -17.91
C ALA A 190 -53.88 12.02 -17.58
N GLY A 191 -54.13 13.21 -18.14
CA GLY A 191 -53.76 14.48 -17.51
C GLY A 191 -52.64 15.29 -18.18
N ALA A 192 -53.04 16.21 -19.06
CA ALA A 192 -52.24 17.37 -19.49
C ALA A 192 -52.36 18.54 -18.48
N GLY A 193 -51.34 19.42 -18.41
CA GLY A 193 -51.44 20.72 -17.74
C GLY A 193 -50.11 21.38 -17.34
N ASP A 194 -49.63 22.28 -18.22
CA ASP A 194 -48.89 23.54 -18.01
C ASP A 194 -47.58 23.70 -17.21
N THR A 195 -46.58 24.14 -17.98
CA THR A 195 -45.55 25.19 -17.76
C THR A 195 -44.86 25.36 -16.40
N CYS A 196 -43.56 25.05 -16.39
CA CYS A 196 -42.53 25.97 -15.87
C CYS A 196 -41.14 25.53 -16.35
N ALA A 197 -40.38 26.47 -16.90
CA ALA A 197 -39.04 26.25 -17.45
C ALA A 197 -38.04 25.81 -16.36
N ALA A 198 -37.62 24.54 -16.42
CA ALA A 198 -36.48 24.05 -15.66
C ALA A 198 -35.31 23.78 -16.63
N ARG A 199 -34.18 24.44 -16.37
CA ARG A 199 -32.90 24.25 -17.06
C ARG A 199 -32.56 22.75 -17.19
N PRO A 200 -32.01 22.30 -18.34
CA PRO A 200 -31.64 20.91 -18.49
C PRO A 200 -30.57 20.55 -17.44
N PRO A 201 -30.72 19.43 -16.71
CA PRO A 201 -29.67 18.96 -15.83
C PRO A 201 -28.46 18.65 -16.71
N LEU A 202 -27.32 19.28 -16.39
CA LEU A 202 -26.02 18.93 -16.97
C LEU A 202 -25.86 17.41 -16.84
N LYS A 203 -25.83 16.72 -17.99
CA LYS A 203 -25.57 15.28 -18.08
C LYS A 203 -24.25 15.02 -17.35
N ARG A 204 -24.31 14.57 -16.09
CA ARG A 204 -23.16 13.97 -15.42
C ARG A 204 -22.74 12.82 -16.34
N ARG A 205 -21.61 12.97 -17.04
CA ARG A 205 -20.94 11.87 -17.72
C ARG A 205 -20.75 10.78 -16.67
N ARG A 206 -21.54 9.71 -16.76
CA ARG A 206 -21.26 8.49 -16.02
C ARG A 206 -19.96 7.97 -16.61
N TYR A 207 -18.84 8.23 -15.94
CA TYR A 207 -17.66 7.39 -16.14
C TYR A 207 -18.07 6.00 -15.67
N GLY A 208 -18.48 5.14 -16.62
CA GLY A 208 -18.75 3.74 -16.34
C GLY A 208 -17.47 3.14 -15.78
N ARG A 209 -17.54 2.50 -14.60
CA ARG A 209 -16.43 1.77 -14.03
C ARG A 209 -16.02 0.69 -15.05
N LEU A 210 -14.80 0.80 -15.59
CA LEU A 210 -14.24 -0.21 -16.47
C LEU A 210 -13.98 -1.48 -15.66
N THR A 211 -14.29 -2.63 -16.25
CA THR A 211 -14.06 -3.95 -15.67
C THR A 211 -13.10 -4.72 -16.55
N GLY A 212 -12.22 -5.50 -15.93
CA GLY A 212 -11.34 -6.41 -16.65
C GLY A 212 -12.01 -7.72 -17.03
N CYS A 213 -11.42 -8.44 -17.99
CA CYS A 213 -11.84 -9.79 -18.37
C CYS A 213 -11.55 -10.79 -17.25
N ARG A 214 -12.38 -11.82 -17.06
CA ARG A 214 -12.08 -12.93 -16.13
C ARG A 214 -10.74 -13.64 -16.39
N TYR A 215 -10.24 -13.55 -17.62
CA TYR A 215 -8.96 -14.10 -18.07
C TYR A 215 -7.80 -13.11 -17.96
N ALA A 216 -7.97 -11.99 -17.27
CA ALA A 216 -6.86 -11.08 -16.95
C ALA A 216 -5.73 -11.79 -16.18
N CYS A 217 -6.05 -12.82 -15.39
CA CYS A 217 -5.06 -13.64 -14.69
C CYS A 217 -4.17 -14.50 -15.61
N ILE A 218 -4.54 -14.68 -16.88
CA ILE A 218 -3.73 -15.36 -17.91
C ILE A 218 -3.17 -14.35 -18.94
N GLY A 219 -3.20 -13.07 -18.60
CA GLY A 219 -2.59 -12.01 -19.42
C GLY A 219 -3.55 -11.27 -20.36
N CYS A 220 -4.87 -11.43 -20.25
CA CYS A 220 -5.81 -10.66 -21.07
C CYS A 220 -5.81 -9.17 -20.68
N PRO A 221 -5.49 -8.22 -21.58
CA PRO A 221 -5.43 -6.80 -21.26
C PRO A 221 -6.78 -6.08 -21.38
N TRP A 222 -7.87 -6.80 -21.68
CA TRP A 222 -9.16 -6.17 -21.96
C TRP A 222 -9.72 -5.46 -20.73
N LEU A 223 -10.06 -4.19 -20.92
CA LEU A 223 -10.73 -3.31 -19.97
C LEU A 223 -11.87 -2.61 -20.70
N GLY A 224 -13.10 -2.86 -20.28
CA GLY A 224 -14.28 -2.29 -20.94
C GLY A 224 -15.46 -2.10 -20.00
N PRO A 225 -16.57 -1.55 -20.48
CA PRO A 225 -17.81 -1.46 -19.70
C PRO A 225 -18.28 -2.84 -19.22
N ALA A 226 -18.83 -2.92 -18.00
CA ALA A 226 -19.27 -4.19 -17.41
C ALA A 226 -20.24 -5.00 -18.28
N HIS A 227 -21.09 -4.32 -19.06
CA HIS A 227 -22.06 -4.98 -19.94
C HIS A 227 -21.42 -5.62 -21.19
N GLU A 228 -20.23 -5.15 -21.60
CA GLU A 228 -19.45 -5.71 -22.72
C GLU A 228 -18.53 -6.86 -22.27
N GLY A 229 -18.34 -7.03 -20.96
CA GLY A 229 -17.47 -8.06 -20.38
C GLY A 229 -17.88 -9.47 -20.79
N GLY A 230 -19.16 -9.81 -20.68
CA GLY A 230 -19.64 -11.15 -21.06
C GLY A 230 -19.43 -11.47 -22.54
N ALA A 231 -19.63 -10.49 -23.42
CA ALA A 231 -19.40 -10.65 -24.86
C ALA A 231 -17.90 -10.85 -25.17
N HIS A 232 -17.02 -10.07 -24.52
CA HIS A 232 -15.59 -10.24 -24.65
C HIS A 232 -15.12 -11.60 -24.10
N GLU A 233 -15.60 -12.01 -22.92
CA GLU A 233 -15.20 -13.26 -22.28
C GLU A 233 -15.55 -14.49 -23.12
N ALA A 234 -16.68 -14.44 -23.84
CA ALA A 234 -17.06 -15.49 -24.79
C ALA A 234 -16.15 -15.55 -26.03
N ALA A 235 -15.63 -14.39 -26.46
CA ALA A 235 -14.73 -14.27 -27.62
C ALA A 235 -13.25 -14.19 -27.24
N CYS A 236 -12.89 -14.40 -25.96
CA CYS A 236 -11.54 -14.18 -25.48
C CYS A 236 -10.61 -15.28 -26.01
N ALA A 237 -9.54 -14.90 -26.70
CA ALA A 237 -8.54 -15.84 -27.22
C ALA A 237 -7.56 -16.36 -26.15
N HIS A 238 -7.50 -15.73 -24.97
CA HIS A 238 -6.49 -16.04 -23.95
C HIS A 238 -6.60 -17.45 -23.34
N PRO A 239 -7.80 -18.02 -23.10
CA PRO A 239 -7.94 -19.41 -22.65
C PRO A 239 -7.37 -20.44 -23.61
N GLY A 240 -7.27 -20.11 -24.90
CA GLY A 240 -6.72 -20.99 -25.94
C GLY A 240 -5.23 -20.82 -26.18
N LYS A 241 -4.53 -19.94 -25.44
CA LYS A 241 -3.08 -19.77 -25.56
C LYS A 241 -2.34 -20.97 -24.97
N SER A 242 -1.17 -21.29 -25.54
CA SER A 242 -0.32 -22.35 -25.02
C SER A 242 0.18 -21.99 -23.61
N ALA A 243 0.45 -23.01 -22.79
CA ALA A 243 1.02 -22.78 -21.45
C ALA A 243 2.36 -22.02 -21.52
N ALA A 244 3.19 -22.28 -22.54
CA ALA A 244 4.45 -21.59 -22.75
C ALA A 244 4.25 -20.07 -22.97
N ASP A 245 3.28 -19.68 -23.80
CA ASP A 245 2.98 -18.26 -24.07
C ASP A 245 2.41 -17.54 -22.84
N VAL A 246 1.58 -18.24 -22.06
CA VAL A 246 1.00 -17.70 -20.81
C VAL A 246 2.09 -17.50 -19.76
N VAL A 247 2.98 -18.47 -19.57
CA VAL A 247 4.09 -18.35 -18.60
C VAL A 247 5.03 -17.21 -18.98
N ALA A 248 5.40 -17.07 -20.26
CA ALA A 248 6.23 -15.96 -20.72
C ALA A 248 5.56 -14.59 -20.47
N THR A 249 4.26 -14.47 -20.76
CA THR A 249 3.49 -13.23 -20.53
C THR A 249 3.39 -12.90 -19.04
N LEU A 250 3.16 -13.90 -18.18
CA LEU A 250 3.09 -13.70 -16.73
C LEU A 250 4.45 -13.37 -16.13
N ALA A 251 5.52 -14.03 -16.57
CA ALA A 251 6.88 -13.74 -16.12
C ALA A 251 7.27 -12.29 -16.45
N GLU A 252 6.91 -11.79 -17.64
CA GLU A 252 7.14 -10.39 -17.99
C GLU A 252 6.32 -9.44 -17.12
N ARG A 253 5.05 -9.79 -16.84
CA ARG A 253 4.20 -8.99 -15.95
C ARG A 253 4.75 -8.95 -14.52
N ASP A 254 5.18 -10.09 -14.01
CA ASP A 254 5.78 -10.21 -12.68
C ASP A 254 7.12 -9.47 -12.62
N ARG A 255 7.91 -9.48 -13.70
CA ARG A 255 9.12 -8.66 -13.83
C ARG A 255 8.81 -7.18 -13.73
N VAL A 256 7.85 -6.68 -14.52
CA VAL A 256 7.44 -5.25 -14.47
C VAL A 256 6.92 -4.86 -13.09
N VAL A 257 6.12 -5.72 -12.45
CA VAL A 257 5.61 -5.49 -11.09
C VAL A 257 6.73 -5.52 -10.06
N ASN A 258 7.68 -6.46 -10.16
CA ASN A 258 8.83 -6.56 -9.28
C ASN A 258 9.76 -5.35 -9.45
N GLU A 259 10.01 -4.90 -10.67
CA GLU A 259 10.79 -3.69 -10.95
C GLU A 259 10.11 -2.45 -10.37
N ALA A 260 8.79 -2.30 -10.56
CA ALA A 260 8.02 -1.20 -9.96
C ALA A 260 8.04 -1.25 -8.42
N ASN A 261 8.06 -2.44 -7.83
CA ASN A 261 8.07 -2.65 -6.39
C ASN A 261 9.48 -2.75 -5.77
N ALA A 262 10.54 -2.81 -6.56
CA ALA A 262 11.90 -3.09 -6.10
C ALA A 262 12.36 -2.07 -5.06
N VAL A 263 12.10 -0.78 -5.30
CA VAL A 263 12.46 0.30 -4.37
C VAL A 263 11.69 0.18 -3.05
N TYR A 264 10.41 -0.22 -3.09
CA TYR A 264 9.62 -0.41 -1.87
C TYR A 264 10.13 -1.60 -1.06
N ASN A 265 10.46 -2.71 -1.73
CA ASN A 265 11.08 -3.87 -1.07
C ASN A 265 12.42 -3.49 -0.43
N GLN A 266 13.26 -2.74 -1.15
CA GLN A 266 14.52 -2.21 -0.60
C GLN A 266 14.28 -1.33 0.64
N VAL A 267 13.27 -0.46 0.62
CA VAL A 267 12.92 0.36 1.80
C VAL A 267 12.44 -0.51 2.96
N LEU A 268 11.63 -1.54 2.70
CA LEU A 268 11.19 -2.48 3.74
C LEU A 268 12.36 -3.22 4.37
N ASP A 269 13.36 -3.63 3.57
CA ASP A 269 14.58 -4.25 4.08
C ASP A 269 15.36 -3.28 4.96
N LEU A 270 15.44 -1.99 4.60
CA LEU A 270 16.11 -0.97 5.40
C LEU A 270 15.43 -0.70 6.76
N LEU A 271 14.13 -0.98 6.88
CA LEU A 271 13.44 -0.90 8.17
C LEU A 271 13.91 -1.96 9.18
N SER A 272 14.67 -2.97 8.74
CA SER A 272 15.29 -3.96 9.63
C SER A 272 16.56 -3.45 10.33
N TYR A 273 17.09 -2.29 9.93
CA TYR A 273 18.31 -1.73 10.52
C TYR A 273 18.03 -1.24 11.95
N GLU A 274 19.00 -1.44 12.85
CA GLU A 274 18.88 -0.99 14.24
C GLU A 274 18.89 0.54 14.36
N LYS A 275 19.74 1.20 13.55
CA LYS A 275 19.97 2.64 13.62
C LYS A 275 19.26 3.36 12.48
N ILE A 276 18.05 3.84 12.79
CA ILE A 276 17.19 4.61 11.88
C ILE A 276 16.95 6.02 12.46
N ALA A 277 17.06 7.05 11.63
CA ALA A 277 16.79 8.43 12.02
C ALA A 277 15.76 9.09 11.10
N PHE A 278 14.81 9.82 11.69
CA PHE A 278 13.79 10.59 10.97
C PHE A 278 14.00 12.07 11.25
N ASN A 279 14.20 12.86 10.20
CA ASN A 279 14.43 14.29 10.32
C ASN A 279 13.45 15.05 9.42
N ASP A 280 12.56 15.83 10.03
CA ASP A 280 11.73 16.78 9.29
C ASP A 280 12.54 18.06 9.06
N LEU A 281 12.91 18.29 7.81
CA LEU A 281 13.86 19.32 7.41
C LEU A 281 13.21 20.39 6.54
N GLN A 282 13.81 21.57 6.59
CA GLN A 282 13.42 22.72 5.80
C GLN A 282 14.64 23.26 5.04
N LEU A 283 14.56 23.22 3.71
CA LEU A 283 15.53 23.85 2.82
C LEU A 283 15.18 25.33 2.67
N LYS A 284 16.06 26.21 3.15
CA LYS A 284 15.91 27.66 3.05
C LYS A 284 16.83 28.23 1.97
N PRO A 285 16.36 29.18 1.15
CA PRO A 285 17.19 29.79 0.13
C PRO A 285 18.28 30.66 0.76
N TYR A 286 19.49 30.62 0.20
CA TYR A 286 20.58 31.55 0.51
C TYR A 286 21.21 32.08 -0.78
N ARG A 287 21.79 33.28 -0.71
CA ARG A 287 22.47 33.93 -1.85
C ARG A 287 23.97 33.86 -1.64
N THR A 288 24.71 33.56 -2.71
CA THR A 288 26.16 33.74 -2.76
C THR A 288 26.49 35.08 -3.43
N GLU A 289 27.68 35.61 -3.18
CA GLU A 289 28.19 36.86 -3.79
C GLU A 289 28.63 36.67 -5.27
N GLU A 290 28.23 35.57 -5.91
CA GLU A 290 28.52 35.33 -7.33
C GLU A 290 27.79 36.33 -8.23
N PHE A 291 28.47 36.79 -9.28
CA PHE A 291 27.95 37.74 -10.29
C PHE A 291 26.64 37.27 -10.96
N MET A 292 26.40 35.95 -11.00
CA MET A 292 25.13 35.34 -11.40
C MET A 292 24.43 34.74 -10.18
N HIS A 293 23.22 35.22 -9.88
CA HIS A 293 22.41 34.75 -8.76
C HIS A 293 21.92 33.30 -8.97
N LYS A 294 22.75 32.31 -8.64
CA LYS A 294 22.31 30.92 -8.54
C LYS A 294 21.45 30.75 -7.27
N LEU A 295 20.31 30.09 -7.41
CA LEU A 295 19.47 29.74 -6.26
C LEU A 295 20.04 28.50 -5.56
N TYR A 296 20.57 28.72 -4.37
CA TYR A 296 21.01 27.66 -3.48
C TYR A 296 20.06 27.53 -2.30
N TYR A 297 19.90 26.30 -1.82
CA TYR A 297 19.12 26.00 -0.63
C TYR A 297 19.95 25.18 0.34
N GLU A 298 19.79 25.44 1.63
CA GLU A 298 20.47 24.71 2.69
C GLU A 298 19.52 24.46 3.86
N THR A 299 19.66 23.33 4.53
CA THR A 299 18.99 23.07 5.82
C THR A 299 19.82 23.61 6.97
N SER A 300 19.18 23.92 8.10
CA SER A 300 19.92 24.01 9.35
C SER A 300 20.67 22.70 9.63
N ARG A 301 21.78 22.80 10.37
CA ARG A 301 22.50 21.60 10.84
C ARG A 301 21.55 20.75 11.68
N PHE A 302 21.56 19.45 11.45
CA PHE A 302 20.76 18.49 12.20
C PHE A 302 21.62 17.33 12.69
N SER A 303 21.15 16.68 13.76
CA SER A 303 21.86 15.61 14.43
C SER A 303 21.28 14.25 14.04
N ALA A 304 22.10 13.33 13.56
CA ALA A 304 21.72 11.94 13.33
C ALA A 304 22.94 11.04 13.56
N PHE A 305 22.74 9.87 14.16
CA PHE A 305 23.80 8.90 14.44
C PHE A 305 25.00 9.44 15.23
N GLY A 306 24.79 10.43 16.11
CA GLY A 306 25.86 11.10 16.85
C GLY A 306 26.69 12.09 16.03
N HIS A 307 26.30 12.36 14.79
CA HIS A 307 26.99 13.22 13.84
C HIS A 307 26.13 14.43 13.43
N GLN A 308 26.81 15.48 12.94
CA GLN A 308 26.17 16.68 12.41
C GLN A 308 26.08 16.60 10.89
N TRP A 309 24.89 16.90 10.35
CA TRP A 309 24.59 16.77 8.94
C TRP A 309 23.96 18.05 8.39
N VAL A 310 24.09 18.24 7.08
CA VAL A 310 23.42 19.31 6.32
C VAL A 310 22.96 18.74 4.98
N VAL A 311 21.78 19.16 4.52
CA VAL A 311 21.36 18.94 3.13
C VAL A 311 21.51 20.24 2.37
N LYS A 312 22.23 20.19 1.25
CA LYS A 312 22.29 21.28 0.27
C LYS A 312 21.50 20.91 -0.96
N ALA A 313 20.80 21.87 -1.53
CA ALA A 313 20.12 21.70 -2.81
C ALA A 313 20.45 22.84 -3.79
N PHE A 314 20.45 22.49 -5.07
CA PHE A 314 20.85 23.32 -6.19
C PHE A 314 19.78 23.22 -7.28
N VAL A 315 19.46 24.33 -7.90
CA VAL A 315 18.55 24.37 -9.05
C VAL A 315 19.38 24.36 -10.33
N ASN A 316 19.09 23.46 -11.26
CA ASN A 316 19.70 23.38 -12.60
C ASN A 316 21.24 23.33 -12.58
N LYS A 317 21.84 22.51 -11.70
CA LYS A 317 23.31 22.35 -11.60
C LYS A 317 23.98 21.91 -12.92
N ASN A 318 23.20 21.32 -13.83
CA ASN A 318 23.60 20.84 -15.16
C ASN A 318 23.61 21.93 -16.25
N GLN A 319 23.09 23.14 -16.00
CA GLN A 319 23.03 24.21 -16.99
C GLN A 319 23.95 25.37 -16.58
N ARG A 320 24.79 25.84 -17.52
CA ARG A 320 25.65 27.02 -17.30
C ARG A 320 24.84 28.30 -17.13
N ASP A 321 23.67 28.39 -17.77
CA ASP A 321 22.76 29.53 -17.71
C ASP A 321 21.34 29.07 -17.35
N PRO A 322 20.89 29.27 -16.09
CA PRO A 322 19.57 28.86 -15.62
C PRO A 322 18.40 29.59 -16.29
N THR A 323 18.66 30.65 -17.07
CA THR A 323 17.62 31.46 -17.74
C THR A 323 17.16 30.86 -19.09
N GLN A 324 17.89 29.88 -19.63
CA GLN A 324 17.66 29.34 -20.97
C GLN A 324 16.62 28.20 -21.02
N SER A 325 16.10 27.75 -19.87
CA SER A 325 15.06 26.73 -19.82
C SER A 325 13.99 27.07 -18.77
N SER A 326 12.73 26.86 -19.14
CA SER A 326 11.60 26.90 -18.22
C SER A 326 11.50 25.65 -17.33
N GLN A 327 12.21 24.58 -17.70
CA GLN A 327 12.28 23.36 -16.88
C GLN A 327 13.33 23.54 -15.79
N ARG A 328 12.85 23.49 -14.54
CA ARG A 328 13.68 23.54 -13.35
C ARG A 328 13.79 22.15 -12.75
N GLU A 329 14.97 21.78 -12.29
CA GLU A 329 15.25 20.55 -11.56
C GLU A 329 15.97 20.89 -10.25
N ILE A 330 15.46 20.35 -9.14
CA ILE A 330 16.09 20.47 -7.83
C ILE A 330 16.96 19.25 -7.63
N THR A 331 18.27 19.46 -7.48
CA THR A 331 19.23 18.43 -7.07
C THR A 331 19.62 18.66 -5.62
N TYR A 332 19.86 17.60 -4.85
CA TYR A 332 20.25 17.69 -3.46
C TYR A 332 21.44 16.78 -3.16
N GLN A 333 22.20 17.13 -2.12
CA GLN A 333 23.29 16.32 -1.59
C GLN A 333 23.23 16.33 -0.06
N LEU A 334 23.49 15.17 0.54
CA LEU A 334 23.67 15.02 1.98
C LEU A 334 25.15 15.18 2.32
N ILE A 335 25.44 15.95 3.37
CA ILE A 335 26.79 16.33 3.77
C ILE A 335 27.01 16.05 5.25
N LEU A 336 28.09 15.33 5.56
CA LEU A 336 28.60 15.16 6.91
C LEU A 336 29.44 16.39 7.32
N LYS A 337 29.11 17.02 8.45
CA LYS A 337 29.80 18.22 8.97
C LYS A 337 30.70 17.93 10.17
N SER A 338 30.44 16.85 10.90
CA SER A 338 31.30 16.41 12.01
C SER A 338 32.38 15.45 11.51
N LYS A 339 33.51 15.40 12.22
CA LYS A 339 34.50 14.34 12.01
C LYS A 339 33.89 12.98 12.39
N ALA A 340 34.15 11.97 11.57
CA ALA A 340 33.76 10.60 11.83
C ALA A 340 35.02 9.74 11.94
N PRO A 341 35.25 9.04 13.07
CA PRO A 341 36.46 8.25 13.27
C PRO A 341 36.50 7.00 12.38
N VAL A 342 35.35 6.55 11.88
CA VAL A 342 35.19 5.38 11.01
C VAL A 342 34.23 5.77 9.88
N GLY A 343 34.38 5.14 8.71
CA GLY A 343 33.48 5.33 7.59
C GLY A 343 32.02 5.01 7.96
N LEU A 344 31.11 5.91 7.62
CA LEU A 344 29.68 5.75 7.91
C LEU A 344 28.92 5.38 6.63
N GLY A 345 28.59 4.10 6.48
CA GLY A 345 27.71 3.64 5.41
C GLY A 345 26.28 4.06 5.67
N VAL A 346 25.82 5.14 5.05
CA VAL A 346 24.47 5.67 5.27
C VAL A 346 23.64 5.51 4.01
N GLN A 347 22.43 4.97 4.19
CA GLN A 347 21.38 4.99 3.17
C GLN A 347 20.28 5.95 3.60
N TRP A 348 19.62 6.60 2.65
CA TRP A 348 18.53 7.51 2.97
C TRP A 348 17.47 7.58 1.88
N VAL A 349 16.29 8.02 2.30
CA VAL A 349 15.13 8.28 1.45
C VAL A 349 14.56 9.64 1.79
N VAL A 350 14.19 10.40 0.76
CA VAL A 350 13.46 11.65 0.91
C VAL A 350 11.97 11.38 0.77
N LEU A 351 11.22 11.73 1.80
CA LEU A 351 9.79 11.48 1.92
C LEU A 351 9.04 12.80 2.08
N ARG A 352 7.73 12.75 1.85
CA ARG A 352 6.85 13.88 2.14
C ARG A 352 6.81 14.09 3.66
N GLY A 353 7.26 15.26 4.11
CA GLY A 353 7.16 15.65 5.52
C GLY A 353 5.75 16.09 5.91
N PRO A 354 5.46 16.28 7.21
CA PRO A 354 4.14 16.71 7.70
C PRO A 354 3.64 18.02 7.05
N TRP A 355 4.58 18.92 6.75
CA TRP A 355 4.33 20.20 6.07
C TRP A 355 4.81 20.21 4.62
N GLY A 356 5.22 19.05 4.09
CA GLY A 356 5.65 18.91 2.71
C GLY A 356 4.47 18.88 1.76
N GLU A 357 4.53 19.66 0.68
CA GLU A 357 3.45 19.74 -0.31
C GLU A 357 3.67 18.85 -1.53
N ALA A 358 4.92 18.58 -1.88
CA ALA A 358 5.26 17.84 -3.09
C ALA A 358 5.03 16.34 -2.96
N ARG A 359 4.59 15.73 -4.07
CA ARG A 359 4.53 14.27 -4.20
C ARG A 359 5.93 13.78 -4.53
N LEU A 360 6.47 12.92 -3.68
CA LEU A 360 7.80 12.34 -3.85
C LEU A 360 7.65 10.86 -4.24
N GLY A 361 8.38 10.46 -5.27
CA GLY A 361 8.61 9.06 -5.61
C GLY A 361 9.58 8.42 -4.62
N ALA A 362 9.54 7.10 -4.53
CA ALA A 362 10.49 6.34 -3.73
C ALA A 362 11.84 6.30 -4.46
N ALA A 363 12.90 6.75 -3.79
CA ALA A 363 14.26 6.66 -4.32
C ALA A 363 15.25 6.53 -3.17
N VAL A 364 15.87 5.36 -3.05
CA VAL A 364 16.93 5.10 -2.07
C VAL A 364 18.24 5.68 -2.60
N ARG A 365 19.01 6.29 -1.71
CA ARG A 365 20.38 6.74 -1.96
C ARG A 365 21.29 6.14 -0.90
N ALA A 366 22.56 5.96 -1.25
CA ALA A 366 23.56 5.39 -0.37
C ALA A 366 24.90 6.09 -0.59
N HIS A 367 25.66 6.29 0.48
CA HIS A 367 27.02 6.80 0.44
C HIS A 367 27.79 6.34 1.68
N CYS A 368 29.10 6.15 1.54
CA CYS A 368 29.99 5.89 2.67
C CYS A 368 30.73 7.18 3.02
N PHE A 369 30.37 7.81 4.14
CA PHE A 369 30.93 9.09 4.55
C PHE A 369 32.24 8.88 5.32
N HIS A 370 33.30 9.55 4.88
CA HIS A 370 34.61 9.60 5.55
C HIS A 370 35.16 11.03 5.57
N GLU A 371 36.27 11.29 6.25
CA GLU A 371 36.87 12.64 6.30
C GLU A 371 37.22 13.18 4.90
N ASP A 372 37.72 12.34 4.00
CA ASP A 372 38.06 12.75 2.62
C ASP A 372 36.87 12.76 1.63
N ALA A 373 35.72 12.18 1.98
CA ALA A 373 34.48 12.27 1.20
C ALA A 373 33.26 12.52 2.11
N PRO A 374 33.17 13.74 2.68
CA PRO A 374 32.06 14.13 3.54
C PRO A 374 30.78 14.42 2.75
N ASP A 375 30.88 14.55 1.43
CA ASP A 375 29.79 14.95 0.54
C ASP A 375 29.32 13.75 -0.28
N ALA A 376 28.03 13.42 -0.20
CA ALA A 376 27.42 12.49 -1.14
C ALA A 376 27.29 13.13 -2.53
N ALA A 377 27.30 12.30 -3.58
CA ALA A 377 27.05 12.75 -4.94
C ALA A 377 25.68 13.46 -5.04
N PRO A 378 25.60 14.63 -5.71
CA PRO A 378 24.34 15.31 -5.95
C PRO A 378 23.39 14.43 -6.76
N ALA A 379 22.13 14.35 -6.34
CA ALA A 379 21.09 13.59 -7.03
C ALA A 379 19.81 14.42 -7.18
N PRO A 380 18.99 14.17 -8.21
CA PRO A 380 17.70 14.85 -8.33
C PRO A 380 16.78 14.49 -7.16
N LEU A 381 16.03 15.48 -6.69
CA LEU A 381 14.92 15.28 -5.76
C LEU A 381 13.86 14.45 -6.50
N PRO A 382 13.42 13.29 -5.97
CA PRO A 382 12.55 12.36 -6.68
C PRO A 382 11.10 12.87 -6.69
N LEU A 383 10.82 13.95 -7.40
CA LEU A 383 9.47 14.48 -7.55
C LEU A 383 8.65 13.56 -8.47
N ALA A 384 7.45 13.18 -8.04
CA ALA A 384 6.54 12.35 -8.84
C ALA A 384 5.94 13.15 -10.00
N ASP A 385 5.83 14.46 -9.84
CA ASP A 385 5.34 15.40 -10.86
C ASP A 385 6.39 16.49 -11.09
N ARG A 386 6.73 16.75 -12.36
CA ARG A 386 7.75 17.76 -12.70
C ARG A 386 7.25 19.18 -12.40
N ASP A 387 5.94 19.40 -12.47
CA ASP A 387 5.31 20.71 -12.22
C ASP A 387 5.41 21.13 -10.74
N ASP A 388 5.55 20.16 -9.82
CA ASP A 388 5.77 20.42 -8.39
C ASP A 388 7.08 21.22 -8.15
N THR A 389 8.04 21.17 -9.08
CA THR A 389 9.32 21.88 -8.93
C THR A 389 9.13 23.39 -8.83
N ASN A 390 8.39 23.99 -9.76
CA ASN A 390 8.17 25.44 -9.78
C ASN A 390 7.36 25.90 -8.57
N ARG A 391 6.37 25.10 -8.16
CA ARG A 391 5.59 25.34 -6.94
C ARG A 391 6.47 25.34 -5.70
N LEU A 392 7.34 24.33 -5.54
CA LEU A 392 8.27 24.25 -4.42
C LEU A 392 9.23 25.45 -4.37
N LEU A 393 9.75 25.88 -5.51
CA LEU A 393 10.67 27.02 -5.59
C LEU A 393 9.99 28.36 -5.28
N SER A 394 8.68 28.47 -5.46
CA SER A 394 7.90 29.68 -5.11
C SER A 394 7.68 29.84 -3.60
N ASN A 395 7.82 28.75 -2.83
CA ASN A 395 7.65 28.77 -1.39
C ASN A 395 8.85 29.41 -0.68
N LYS A 396 8.61 30.00 0.50
CA LYS A 396 9.67 30.56 1.36
C LYS A 396 10.72 29.52 1.75
N ALA A 397 10.32 28.25 1.79
CA ALA A 397 11.18 27.13 2.04
C ALA A 397 10.55 25.83 1.53
N ILE A 398 11.40 24.82 1.33
CA ILE A 398 10.98 23.48 0.87
C ILE A 398 11.03 22.53 2.07
N HIS A 399 9.88 21.95 2.40
CA HIS A 399 9.72 21.03 3.53
C HIS A 399 9.73 19.58 3.05
N PHE A 400 10.50 18.73 3.72
CA PHE A 400 10.58 17.30 3.43
C PHE A 400 11.01 16.52 4.68
N ARG A 401 10.79 15.20 4.66
CA ARG A 401 11.29 14.28 5.67
C ARG A 401 12.47 13.52 5.10
N LEU A 402 13.58 13.53 5.80
CA LEU A 402 14.74 12.69 5.50
C LEU A 402 14.74 11.50 6.46
N MET A 403 14.59 10.31 5.90
CA MET A 403 14.73 9.05 6.62
C MET A 403 16.11 8.48 6.32
N MET A 404 16.91 8.24 7.34
CA MET A 404 18.30 7.78 7.23
C MET A 404 18.48 6.45 7.94
N PHE A 405 19.38 5.62 7.42
CA PHE A 405 19.70 4.28 7.90
C PHE A 405 21.21 4.15 7.98
N LEU A 406 21.74 3.80 9.15
CA LEU A 406 23.17 3.55 9.30
C LEU A 406 23.44 2.06 9.18
N SER A 407 24.22 1.68 8.17
CA SER A 407 24.70 0.30 7.95
C SER A 407 25.75 -0.06 8.99
N THR A 408 25.54 -1.17 9.69
CA THR A 408 26.45 -1.71 10.72
C THR A 408 27.51 -2.66 10.16
N LYS A 409 27.82 -2.56 8.86
CA LYS A 409 28.83 -3.42 8.22
C LYS A 409 30.23 -2.86 8.37
#